data_AF-A0A1F9C114-F1
#
_entry.id   AF-A0A1F9C114-F1
#
_cell.length_a   1.000
_cell.length_b   1.000
_cell.length_c   1.000
_cell.angle_alpha   90.00
_cell.angle_beta   90.00
_cell.angle_gamma   90.00
#
_symmetry.space_group_name_H-M   'P 1'
#
loop_
_entity.id
_entity.type
_entity.pdbx_description
1 polymer ?
#
loop_
_entity_poly.entity_id
_entity_poly.type
_entity_poly.pdbx_seq_one_letter_code
_entity_poly.pdbx_strand_id
1 'polypeptide(L)'
;MRSIHLPDIRTDLKPGEGREKAESLCVICHSLDYIPMQPGFSKAQWAAIVNKMIKVFGAPINEADANLIINYLAEKYGSKE
;
A
#
# COMPACT_ATOMS: atom_id res chain seq x y z
N MET A 1 -33.69 -14.30 -8.96
CA MET A 1 -32.55 -13.41 -8.63
C MET A 1 -31.33 -14.31 -8.41
N ARG A 2 -30.26 -14.18 -9.19
CA ARG A 2 -29.02 -14.95 -8.99
C ARG A 2 -28.03 -14.06 -8.25
N SER A 3 -27.43 -14.58 -7.18
CA SER A 3 -26.39 -13.90 -6.41
C SER A 3 -25.01 -14.34 -6.88
N ILE A 4 -24.02 -13.45 -6.78
CA ILE A 4 -22.60 -13.76 -7.00
C ILE A 4 -21.92 -13.65 -5.63
N HIS A 5 -21.26 -14.72 -5.21
CA HIS A 5 -20.44 -14.74 -4.00
C HIS A 5 -18.97 -14.58 -4.40
N LEU A 6 -18.32 -13.55 -3.88
CA LEU A 6 -16.89 -13.34 -4.06
C LEU A 6 -16.11 -14.12 -2.99
N PRO A 7 -14.94 -14.68 -3.33
CA PRO A 7 -14.08 -15.32 -2.34
C PRO A 7 -13.54 -14.28 -1.33
N ASP A 8 -13.32 -14.71 -0.08
CA ASP A 8 -12.61 -13.89 0.91
C ASP A 8 -11.11 -13.91 0.60
N ILE A 9 -10.61 -12.83 -0.02
CA ILE A 9 -9.19 -12.65 -0.33
C ILE A 9 -8.67 -11.53 0.57
N ARG A 10 -7.69 -11.87 1.40
CA ARG A 10 -6.95 -10.90 2.22
C ARG A 10 -5.46 -11.11 2.00
N THR A 11 -4.77 -10.04 1.61
CA THR A 11 -3.32 -10.02 1.53
C THR A 11 -2.74 -9.54 2.85
N ASP A 12 -1.94 -10.40 3.49
CA ASP A 12 -1.10 -10.03 4.61
C ASP A 12 0.19 -9.36 4.11
N LEU A 13 0.51 -8.19 4.64
CA LEU A 13 1.74 -7.49 4.27
C LEU A 13 2.95 -8.04 5.05
N LYS A 14 4.15 -7.95 4.45
CA LYS A 14 5.41 -8.43 5.03
C LYS A 14 5.66 -7.74 6.38
N PRO A 15 6.12 -8.44 7.43
CA PRO A 15 6.37 -7.82 8.73
C PRO A 15 7.46 -6.73 8.63
N GLY A 16 7.26 -5.60 9.31
CA GLY A 16 8.20 -4.47 9.33
C GLY A 16 7.62 -3.22 9.99
N GLU A 17 8.50 -2.27 10.34
CA GLU A 17 8.10 -0.96 10.82
C GLU A 17 7.29 -0.22 9.74
N GLY A 18 6.13 0.32 10.10
CA GLY A 18 5.20 0.97 9.16
C GLY A 18 4.15 0.05 8.52
N ARG A 19 4.23 -1.28 8.72
CA ARG A 19 3.22 -2.25 8.25
C ARG A 19 1.82 -1.88 8.72
N GLU A 20 1.63 -1.63 10.02
CA GLU A 20 0.32 -1.35 10.61
C GLU A 20 -0.34 -0.10 9.99
N LYS A 21 0.45 0.92 9.67
CA LYS A 21 -0.04 2.11 8.96
C LYS A 21 -0.45 1.79 7.53
N ALA A 22 0.33 0.98 6.81
CA ALA A 22 -0.05 0.53 5.47
C ALA A 22 -1.35 -0.31 5.51
N GLU A 23 -1.47 -1.25 6.44
CA GLU A 23 -2.66 -2.11 6.57
C GLU A 23 -3.92 -1.32 6.93
N SER A 24 -3.81 -0.32 7.80
CA SER A 24 -4.96 0.49 8.21
C SER A 24 -5.35 1.58 7.21
N LEU A 25 -4.38 2.19 6.51
CA LEU A 25 -4.63 3.36 5.67
C LEU A 25 -4.71 3.03 4.17
N CYS A 26 -4.03 2.00 3.68
CA CYS A 26 -4.05 1.65 2.25
C CYS A 26 -5.22 0.73 1.86
N VAL A 27 -5.93 0.14 2.84
CA VAL A 27 -7.08 -0.74 2.59
C VAL A 27 -8.41 0.01 2.46
N ILE A 28 -8.42 1.32 2.73
CA ILE A 28 -9.65 2.14 2.78
C ILE A 28 -10.41 2.12 1.44
N CYS A 29 -9.69 2.08 0.31
CA CYS A 29 -10.28 2.21 -1.02
C CYS A 29 -10.19 0.92 -1.87
N HIS A 30 -9.22 0.06 -1.62
CA HIS A 30 -8.98 -1.17 -2.39
C HIS A 30 -8.28 -2.23 -1.54
N SER A 31 -8.23 -3.48 -2.02
CA SER A 31 -7.47 -4.54 -1.35
C SER A 31 -5.96 -4.24 -1.34
N LEU A 32 -5.24 -4.82 -0.37
CA LEU A 32 -3.80 -4.64 -0.25
C LEU A 32 -2.99 -5.39 -1.31
N ASP A 33 -3.64 -6.27 -2.09
CA ASP A 33 -3.03 -7.13 -3.12
C ASP A 33 -2.19 -6.33 -4.13
N TYR A 34 -2.58 -5.08 -4.41
CA TYR A 34 -1.86 -4.21 -5.32
C TYR A 34 -0.42 -3.91 -4.88
N ILE A 35 -0.09 -3.99 -3.59
CA ILE A 35 1.25 -3.72 -3.05
C ILE A 35 2.24 -4.82 -3.49
N PRO A 36 2.06 -6.11 -3.14
CA PRO A 36 2.97 -7.17 -3.57
C PRO A 36 2.94 -7.44 -5.08
N MET A 37 1.89 -7.02 -5.80
CA MET A 37 1.81 -7.15 -7.26
C MET A 37 2.68 -6.15 -8.03
N GLN A 38 3.13 -5.06 -7.39
CA GLN A 38 4.00 -4.11 -8.06
C GLN A 38 5.40 -4.71 -8.31
N PRO A 39 6.10 -4.27 -9.37
CA PRO A 39 7.54 -4.47 -9.50
C PRO A 39 8.27 -3.95 -8.25
N GLY A 40 9.50 -4.43 -8.04
CA GLY A 40 10.38 -3.88 -7.01
C GLY A 40 10.75 -2.43 -7.34
N PHE A 41 9.98 -1.49 -6.82
CA PHE A 41 10.14 -0.06 -7.10
C PHE A 41 11.22 0.58 -6.22
N SER A 42 11.85 1.63 -6.73
CA SER A 42 12.70 2.47 -5.89
C SER A 42 11.85 3.23 -4.86
N LYS A 43 12.51 3.75 -3.81
CA LYS A 43 11.84 4.60 -2.81
C LYS A 43 11.15 5.81 -3.44
N ALA A 44 11.74 6.42 -4.46
CA ALA A 44 11.16 7.57 -5.16
C ALA A 44 9.88 7.18 -5.93
N GLN A 45 9.85 5.99 -6.53
CA GLN A 45 8.66 5.48 -7.21
C GLN A 45 7.54 5.16 -6.20
N TRP A 46 7.86 4.53 -5.07
CA TRP A 46 6.88 4.33 -3.99
C TRP A 46 6.34 5.65 -3.45
N ALA A 47 7.20 6.65 -3.27
CA ALA A 47 6.78 7.99 -2.88
C ALA A 47 5.80 8.62 -3.88
N ALA A 48 6.07 8.48 -5.18
CA ALA A 48 5.16 8.96 -6.21
C ALA A 48 3.78 8.26 -6.16
N ILE A 49 3.76 6.94 -5.91
CA ILE A 49 2.52 6.17 -5.78
C ILE A 49 1.73 6.60 -4.55
N VAL A 50 2.36 6.67 -3.37
CA VAL A 50 1.69 7.10 -2.13
C VAL A 50 1.16 8.53 -2.28
N ASN A 51 1.95 9.44 -2.84
CA ASN A 51 1.50 10.80 -3.13
C ASN A 51 0.34 10.84 -4.13
N LYS A 52 0.31 9.96 -5.12
CA LYS A 52 -0.85 9.82 -6.03
C LYS A 52 -2.10 9.41 -5.26
N MET A 53 -2.00 8.46 -4.33
CA MET A 53 -3.14 8.05 -3.50
C MET A 53 -3.69 9.24 -2.69
N ILE A 54 -2.80 10.06 -2.13
CA ILE A 54 -3.18 11.22 -1.31
C ILE A 54 -3.75 12.35 -2.17
N LYS A 55 -3.01 12.79 -3.19
CA LYS A 55 -3.29 14.04 -3.92
C LYS A 55 -4.30 13.87 -5.05
N VAL A 56 -4.34 12.70 -5.69
CA VAL A 56 -5.24 12.44 -6.83
C VAL A 56 -6.47 11.66 -6.39
N PHE A 57 -6.30 10.66 -5.52
CA PHE A 57 -7.41 9.82 -5.06
C PHE A 57 -7.98 10.21 -3.69
N GLY A 58 -7.39 11.20 -3.02
CA GLY A 58 -7.95 11.78 -1.80
C GLY A 58 -7.79 10.91 -0.54
N ALA A 59 -6.83 9.98 -0.52
CA ALA A 59 -6.57 9.17 0.67
C ALA A 59 -6.22 10.07 1.88
N PRO A 60 -6.88 9.89 3.04
CA PRO A 60 -6.72 10.77 4.21
C PRO A 60 -5.46 10.40 5.02
N ILE A 61 -4.29 10.48 4.40
CA ILE A 61 -3.01 10.13 5.01
C ILE A 61 -2.22 11.42 5.27
N ASN A 62 -1.80 11.63 6.52
CA ASN A 62 -0.94 12.76 6.89
C ASN A 62 0.53 12.52 6.45
N GLU A 63 1.35 13.57 6.47
CA GLU A 63 2.74 13.50 5.98
C GLU A 63 3.62 12.52 6.76
N ALA A 64 3.46 12.43 8.08
CA ALA A 64 4.25 11.54 8.92
C ALA A 64 3.96 10.07 8.61
N ASP A 65 2.67 9.70 8.53
CA ASP A 65 2.23 8.36 8.17
C ASP A 65 2.61 8.03 6.71
N ALA A 66 2.51 9.00 5.80
CA ALA A 66 2.94 8.82 4.41
C ALA A 66 4.44 8.47 4.32
N ASN A 67 5.29 9.20 5.04
CA ASN A 67 6.73 8.92 5.07
C ASN A 67 7.04 7.53 5.66
N LEU A 68 6.32 7.13 6.71
CA LEU A 68 6.47 5.81 7.31
C LEU A 68 6.08 4.70 6.32
N ILE A 69 4.95 4.86 5.63
CA ILE A 69 4.47 3.90 4.61
C ILE A 69 5.47 3.83 3.45
N ILE A 70 5.97 4.96 2.95
CA ILE A 70 6.95 4.99 1.85
C ILE A 70 8.22 4.23 2.21
N ASN A 71 8.74 4.46 3.43
CA ASN A 71 9.93 3.76 3.92
C ASN A 71 9.68 2.25 4.00
N TYR A 72 8.56 1.85 4.59
CA TYR A 72 8.15 0.47 4.70
C TYR A 72 8.03 -0.23 3.34
N LEU A 73 7.34 0.42 2.39
CA LEU A 73 7.15 -0.12 1.03
C LEU A 73 8.48 -0.26 0.29
N ALA A 74 9.36 0.74 0.40
CA ALA A 74 10.69 0.67 -0.20
C ALA A 74 11.55 -0.45 0.43
N GLU A 75 11.51 -0.63 1.75
CA GLU A 75 12.30 -1.65 2.43
C GLU A 75 11.79 -3.07 2.15
N LYS A 76 10.47 -3.29 2.16
CA LYS A 76 9.88 -4.63 2.07
C LYS A 76 9.48 -5.04 0.66
N TYR A 77 9.23 -4.07 -0.21
CA TYR A 77 8.73 -4.27 -1.58
C TYR A 77 9.52 -3.47 -2.63
N GLY A 78 10.68 -2.91 -2.27
CA GLY A 78 11.53 -2.22 -3.23
C GLY A 78 12.40 -3.14 -4.06
N SER A 79 13.08 -2.56 -5.06
CA SER A 79 14.15 -3.24 -5.79
C SER A 79 15.26 -3.65 -4.81
N LYS A 80 15.72 -4.90 -4.92
CA LYS A 80 17.03 -5.28 -4.38
C LYS A 80 18.06 -4.74 -5.38
N GLU A 81 18.83 -3.73 -4.99
CA GLU A 81 20.09 -3.46 -5.65
C GLU A 81 21.09 -4.57 -5.34
#